data_AF-A0A1X2ZS53-F1
#
_entry.id   AF-A0A1X2ZS53-F1
#
_cell.length_a   1.000
_cell.length_b   1.000
_cell.length_c   1.000
_cell.angle_alpha   90.00
_cell.angle_beta   90.00
_cell.angle_gamma   90.00
#
_symmetry.space_group_name_H-M   'P 1'
#
loop_
_entity.id
_entity.type
_entity.pdbx_description
1 polymer ?
#
loop_
_entity_poly.entity_id
_entity_poly.type
_entity_poly.pdbx_seq_one_letter_code
_entity_poly.pdbx_strand_id
1 'polypeptide(L)'
;MARRGFWTPSNISLWEGIRDFVIRHPTVAAAERFPGGQSNPALNLYVRIPKGVHEVQCRYLKAGDYQRSTEISFGVPLAQLPADKRDEWSWTTVSEANSGLQDLMRNPTIAEYFDRNGYAKQWNIANEYWMVPSVYNNIYKGILGKAACTAILEEIFDGLVSLAGHPEIYERFDAYLPPSDGRPTGVMFDFKHWSGYDKHGRERDEYLKWVREKLDMVNEVLPTGLVVIVNSRTSRKGSVTYYESGRVLTIPGLVMPDGTVNENNLDILVKAINDVKGYR
;
A
#
# COMPACT_ATOMS: atom_id res chain seq x y z
N MET A 1 1.53 4.86 -18.35
CA MET A 1 0.49 4.61 -17.34
C MET A 1 -0.73 4.05 -18.05
N ALA A 2 -1.15 2.83 -17.69
CA ALA A 2 -2.33 2.21 -18.27
C ALA A 2 -3.55 3.14 -18.09
N ARG A 3 -4.28 3.41 -19.17
CA ARG A 3 -5.56 4.13 -19.11
C ARG A 3 -6.50 3.34 -18.20
N ARG A 4 -7.23 4.04 -17.33
CA ARG A 4 -8.33 3.47 -16.53
C ARG A 4 -9.21 2.61 -17.46
N GLY A 5 -9.27 1.31 -17.22
CA GLY A 5 -10.31 0.45 -17.79
C GLY A 5 -9.89 -0.84 -18.51
N PHE A 6 -8.62 -1.08 -18.85
CA PHE A 6 -8.23 -2.34 -19.50
C PHE A 6 -6.89 -2.86 -19.01
N TRP A 7 -6.93 -3.65 -17.93
CA TRP A 7 -5.80 -4.49 -17.54
C TRP A 7 -5.79 -5.75 -18.39
N THR A 8 -4.63 -6.08 -18.94
CA THR A 8 -4.39 -7.35 -19.64
C THR A 8 -3.47 -8.20 -18.77
N PRO A 9 -3.48 -9.54 -18.92
CA PRO A 9 -2.56 -10.41 -18.17
C PRO A 9 -1.09 -9.97 -18.27
N SER A 10 -0.64 -9.53 -19.45
CA SER A 10 0.72 -9.04 -19.67
C SER A 10 1.03 -7.77 -18.88
N ASN A 11 0.10 -6.80 -18.84
CA ASN A 11 0.31 -5.54 -18.14
C ASN A 11 0.22 -5.71 -16.62
N ILE A 12 -0.64 -6.63 -16.16
CA ILE A 12 -0.72 -7.05 -14.75
C ILE A 12 0.60 -7.69 -14.32
N SER A 13 1.10 -8.64 -15.11
CA SER A 13 2.37 -9.32 -14.83
C SER A 13 3.53 -8.31 -14.74
N LEU A 14 3.59 -7.32 -15.63
CA LEU A 14 4.56 -6.24 -15.54
C LEU A 14 4.39 -5.41 -14.26
N TRP A 15 3.16 -5.05 -13.89
CA TRP A 15 2.88 -4.23 -12.70
C TRP A 15 3.21 -4.97 -11.39
N GLU A 16 2.81 -6.23 -11.26
CA GLU A 16 3.20 -7.09 -10.14
C GLU A 16 4.72 -7.32 -10.11
N GLY A 17 5.37 -7.47 -11.27
CA GLY A 17 6.84 -7.58 -11.34
C GLY A 17 7.56 -6.32 -10.85
N ILE A 18 7.03 -5.13 -11.15
CA ILE A 18 7.56 -3.88 -10.58
C ILE A 18 7.38 -3.85 -9.06
N ARG A 19 6.20 -4.24 -8.54
CA ARG A 19 5.91 -4.30 -7.10
C ARG A 19 6.84 -5.27 -6.37
N ASP A 20 6.99 -6.48 -6.89
CA ASP A 20 7.89 -7.51 -6.35
C ASP A 20 9.35 -7.03 -6.35
N PHE A 21 9.80 -6.39 -7.44
CA PHE A 21 11.16 -5.86 -7.48
C PHE A 21 11.41 -4.77 -6.43
N VAL A 22 10.52 -3.78 -6.29
CA VAL A 22 10.78 -2.65 -5.38
C VAL A 22 10.73 -3.06 -3.91
N ILE A 23 9.93 -4.07 -3.53
CA ILE A 23 9.90 -4.57 -2.14
C ILE A 23 11.13 -5.44 -1.81
N ARG A 24 11.72 -6.12 -2.80
CA ARG A 24 13.00 -6.84 -2.64
C ARG A 24 14.21 -5.92 -2.69
N HIS A 25 14.12 -4.85 -3.47
CA HIS A 25 15.22 -3.94 -3.76
C HIS A 25 14.82 -2.48 -3.49
N PRO A 26 14.54 -2.08 -2.24
CA PRO A 26 14.24 -0.68 -1.93
C PRO A 26 15.38 0.28 -2.29
N THR A 27 16.60 -0.26 -2.37
CA THR A 27 17.80 0.40 -2.90
C THR A 27 18.53 -0.59 -3.80
N VAL A 28 19.24 -0.12 -4.83
CA VAL A 28 19.84 -0.95 -5.88
C VAL A 28 21.30 -0.56 -6.10
N ALA A 29 22.19 -1.55 -6.22
CA ALA A 29 23.59 -1.30 -6.53
C ALA A 29 23.77 -0.91 -8.01
N ALA A 30 24.79 -0.11 -8.36
CA ALA A 30 25.02 0.32 -9.74
C ALA A 30 25.20 -0.84 -10.75
N ALA A 31 25.72 -1.98 -10.28
CA ALA A 31 25.92 -3.18 -11.09
C ALA A 31 24.62 -3.99 -11.32
N GLU A 32 23.61 -3.79 -10.49
CA GLU A 32 22.36 -4.55 -10.51
C GLU A 32 21.46 -4.09 -11.67
N ARG A 33 20.66 -5.02 -12.20
CA ARG A 33 19.82 -4.81 -13.38
C ARG A 33 18.43 -5.35 -13.10
N PHE A 34 17.41 -4.60 -13.53
CA PHE A 34 16.04 -5.10 -13.51
C PHE A 34 15.92 -6.29 -14.49
N PRO A 35 15.29 -7.42 -14.08
CA PRO A 35 15.10 -8.56 -14.97
C PRO A 35 14.30 -8.18 -16.24
N GLY A 36 14.85 -8.42 -17.43
CA GLY A 36 14.11 -8.34 -18.71
C GLY A 36 14.24 -7.06 -19.55
N GLY A 37 15.21 -6.17 -19.29
CA GLY A 37 15.43 -4.97 -20.13
C GLY A 37 16.87 -4.81 -20.63
N GLN A 38 17.06 -4.62 -21.95
CA GLN A 38 18.34 -4.18 -22.53
C GLN A 38 18.62 -2.67 -22.29
N SER A 39 17.59 -1.88 -21.98
CA SER A 39 17.67 -0.49 -21.54
C SER A 39 17.10 -0.37 -20.13
N ASN A 40 17.94 0.00 -19.15
CA ASN A 40 17.68 -0.16 -17.71
C ASN A 40 16.37 0.53 -17.23
N PRO A 41 15.26 -0.19 -16.99
CA PRO A 41 14.03 0.37 -16.42
C PRO A 41 14.24 0.87 -14.98
N ALA A 42 15.29 0.41 -14.31
CA ALA A 42 15.71 0.98 -13.03
C ALA A 42 16.06 2.48 -13.13
N LEU A 43 16.36 3.01 -14.33
CA LEU A 43 16.58 4.45 -14.55
C LEU A 43 15.34 5.32 -14.29
N ASN A 44 14.13 4.76 -14.43
CA ASN A 44 12.89 5.50 -14.16
C ASN A 44 12.29 5.18 -12.79
N LEU A 45 12.71 4.07 -12.18
CA LEU A 45 12.24 3.66 -10.85
C LEU A 45 13.14 4.17 -9.72
N TYR A 46 14.41 4.42 -10.02
CA TYR A 46 15.43 4.83 -9.05
C TYR A 46 16.20 6.04 -9.56
N VAL A 47 16.69 6.85 -8.62
CA VAL A 47 17.61 7.95 -8.86
C VAL A 47 18.94 7.64 -8.17
N ARG A 48 20.03 8.02 -8.83
CA ARG A 48 21.37 7.92 -8.22
C ARG A 48 21.50 8.98 -7.13
N ILE A 49 21.87 8.57 -5.93
CA ILE A 49 22.11 9.46 -4.80
C ILE A 49 23.59 9.85 -4.67
N PRO A 50 23.91 11.07 -4.19
CA PRO A 50 25.28 11.43 -3.85
C PRO A 50 25.85 10.55 -2.72
N LYS A 51 27.17 10.33 -2.73
CA LYS A 51 27.85 9.55 -1.68
C LYS A 51 27.65 10.21 -0.31
N GLY A 52 27.29 9.42 0.70
CA GLY A 52 27.07 9.88 2.08
C GLY A 52 25.67 10.45 2.36
N VAL A 53 24.77 10.41 1.36
CA VAL A 53 23.35 10.75 1.54
C VAL A 53 22.59 9.49 1.95
N HIS A 54 21.77 9.57 2.99
CA HIS A 54 20.95 8.45 3.49
C HIS A 54 19.45 8.76 3.47
N GLU A 55 19.06 9.86 2.82
CA GLU A 55 17.66 10.26 2.64
C GLU A 55 17.51 11.06 1.35
N VAL A 56 16.43 10.82 0.61
CA VAL A 56 16.06 11.67 -0.54
C VAL A 56 14.85 12.49 -0.16
N GLN A 57 14.96 13.82 -0.26
CA GLN A 57 13.84 14.72 0.00
C GLN A 57 13.25 15.15 -1.33
N CYS A 58 11.93 15.16 -1.40
CA CYS A 58 11.23 15.53 -2.61
C CYS A 58 10.12 16.51 -2.30
N ARG A 59 10.03 17.56 -3.12
CA ARG A 59 8.79 18.34 -3.24
C ARG A 59 8.10 18.04 -4.55
N TYR A 60 6.78 18.06 -4.52
CA TYR A 60 5.95 17.93 -5.71
C TYR A 60 4.73 18.84 -5.57
N LEU A 61 4.24 19.37 -6.68
CA LEU A 61 2.96 20.09 -6.67
C LEU A 61 1.83 19.12 -6.29
N LYS A 62 0.98 19.53 -5.33
CA LYS A 62 -0.22 18.77 -4.96
C LYS A 62 -1.14 18.58 -6.17
N ALA A 63 -1.27 19.62 -6.98
CA ALA A 63 -1.99 19.60 -8.24
C ALA A 63 -1.24 18.71 -9.25
N GLY A 64 -1.61 17.44 -9.29
CA GLY A 64 -1.13 16.47 -10.28
C GLY A 64 -0.54 15.18 -9.73
N ASP A 65 -0.46 14.96 -8.41
CA ASP A 65 -0.01 13.68 -7.82
C ASP A 65 1.27 13.12 -8.49
N TYR A 66 2.37 13.88 -8.41
CA TYR A 66 3.66 13.61 -9.07
C TYR A 66 3.67 13.70 -10.61
N GLN A 67 2.55 13.96 -11.29
CA GLN A 67 2.48 14.01 -12.77
C GLN A 67 3.00 15.32 -13.37
N ARG A 68 3.13 16.40 -12.60
CA ARG A 68 3.67 17.70 -13.05
C ARG A 68 4.51 18.32 -11.93
N SER A 69 5.72 18.78 -12.27
CA SER A 69 6.66 19.51 -11.40
C SER A 69 7.03 18.78 -10.10
N THR A 70 7.87 17.74 -10.23
CA THR A 70 8.55 17.10 -9.10
C THR A 70 9.98 17.64 -9.02
N GLU A 71 10.39 18.13 -7.86
CA GLU A 71 11.77 18.54 -7.61
C GLU A 71 12.38 17.68 -6.50
N ILE A 72 13.54 17.09 -6.82
CA ILE A 72 14.28 16.19 -5.94
C ILE A 72 15.48 16.94 -5.37
N SER A 73 15.60 16.89 -4.05
CA SER A 73 16.71 17.47 -3.29
C SER A 73 17.38 16.40 -2.44
N PHE A 74 18.71 16.44 -2.38
CA PHE A 74 19.49 15.49 -1.59
C PHE A 74 20.04 16.18 -0.34
N GLY A 75 19.80 15.59 0.84
CA GLY A 75 20.44 16.03 2.08
C GLY A 75 20.04 17.41 2.64
N VAL A 76 18.98 18.05 2.13
CA VAL A 76 18.46 19.31 2.69
C VAL A 76 17.21 19.02 3.52
N PRO A 77 17.22 19.18 4.85
CA PRO A 77 16.04 18.96 5.70
C PRO A 77 14.83 19.81 5.31
N LEU A 78 13.62 19.23 5.37
CA LEU A 78 12.34 19.93 5.13
C LEU A 78 12.20 21.25 5.90
N ALA A 79 12.75 21.29 7.12
CA ALA A 79 12.71 22.47 7.97
C ALA A 79 13.52 23.66 7.42
N GLN A 80 14.49 23.42 6.53
CA GLN A 80 15.36 24.44 5.94
C GLN A 80 14.84 24.95 4.58
N LEU A 81 13.72 24.42 4.10
CA LEU A 81 13.14 24.79 2.81
C LEU A 81 12.13 25.95 2.96
N PRO A 82 12.08 26.90 2.00
CA PRO A 82 11.23 28.09 2.08
C PRO A 82 9.76 27.78 2.41
N ALA A 83 9.18 28.53 3.35
CA ALA A 83 7.83 28.30 3.86
C ALA A 83 6.71 28.75 2.90
N ASP A 84 7.01 29.70 2.02
CA ASP A 84 6.11 30.31 1.02
C ASP A 84 5.51 29.31 0.01
N LYS A 85 6.07 28.10 -0.08
CA LYS A 85 5.61 27.05 -1.00
C LYS A 85 4.79 25.93 -0.34
N ARG A 86 4.53 25.97 0.98
CA ARG A 86 3.92 24.83 1.71
C ARG A 86 2.45 24.56 1.39
N ASP A 87 1.71 25.54 0.88
CA ASP A 87 0.28 25.36 0.58
C ASP A 87 0.05 24.66 -0.76
N GLU A 88 0.86 24.97 -1.79
CA GLU A 88 0.76 24.38 -3.14
C GLU A 88 1.59 23.11 -3.31
N TRP A 89 2.69 22.97 -2.57
CA TRP A 89 3.61 21.85 -2.67
C TRP A 89 3.45 20.89 -1.49
N SER A 90 3.54 19.60 -1.80
CA SER A 90 3.68 18.53 -0.81
C SER A 90 5.13 18.06 -0.77
N TRP A 91 5.46 17.42 0.34
CA TRP A 91 6.80 16.92 0.61
C TRP A 91 6.76 15.44 0.96
N THR A 92 7.76 14.69 0.51
CA THR A 92 7.98 13.32 0.96
C THR A 92 9.47 13.07 1.15
N THR A 93 9.80 12.32 2.19
CA THR A 93 11.16 11.82 2.44
C THR A 93 11.20 10.35 2.07
N VAL A 94 12.02 10.00 1.10
CA VAL A 94 12.33 8.61 0.76
C VAL A 94 13.45 8.16 1.69
N SER A 95 13.09 7.37 2.68
CA SER A 95 14.02 6.71 3.59
C SER A 95 13.37 5.48 4.22
N GLU A 96 14.19 4.56 4.69
CA GLU A 96 13.72 3.42 5.45
C GLU A 96 12.91 3.86 6.69
N ALA A 97 13.45 4.83 7.45
CA ALA A 97 12.82 5.33 8.67
C ALA A 97 11.41 5.90 8.40
N ASN A 98 11.23 6.64 7.30
CA ASN A 98 9.93 7.21 6.94
C ASN A 98 8.98 6.17 6.30
N SER A 99 9.49 5.00 5.91
CA SER A 99 8.69 3.97 5.26
C SER A 99 7.80 3.19 6.21
N GLY A 100 8.11 3.15 7.51
CA GLY A 100 7.44 2.29 8.46
C GLY A 100 7.87 0.81 8.42
N LEU A 101 8.85 0.45 7.57
CA LEU A 101 9.37 -0.92 7.47
C LEU A 101 9.82 -1.46 8.84
N GLN A 102 10.62 -0.69 9.57
CA GLN A 102 11.18 -1.15 10.85
C GLN A 102 10.13 -1.37 11.94
N ASP A 103 9.00 -0.64 11.90
CA ASP A 103 7.89 -0.90 12.82
C ASP A 103 7.21 -2.25 12.49
N LEU A 104 7.08 -2.57 11.21
CA LEU A 104 6.50 -3.84 10.74
C LEU A 104 7.43 -5.03 11.02
N MET A 105 8.75 -4.86 10.84
CA MET A 105 9.74 -5.92 11.06
C MET A 105 9.90 -6.32 12.54
N ARG A 106 9.40 -5.51 13.47
CA ARG A 106 9.30 -5.91 14.89
C ARG A 106 8.24 -6.99 15.13
N ASN A 107 7.27 -7.14 14.22
CA ASN A 107 6.28 -8.20 14.29
C ASN A 107 6.88 -9.51 13.72
N PRO A 108 6.97 -10.60 14.51
CA PRO A 108 7.59 -11.85 14.06
C PRO A 108 6.88 -12.49 12.85
N THR A 109 5.55 -12.48 12.82
CA THR A 109 4.75 -13.03 11.71
C THR A 109 5.05 -12.31 10.40
N ILE A 110 5.13 -10.98 10.44
CA ILE A 110 5.45 -10.18 9.25
C ILE A 110 6.91 -10.40 8.84
N ALA A 111 7.84 -10.43 9.80
CA ALA A 111 9.25 -10.67 9.51
C ALA A 111 9.47 -12.05 8.86
N GLU A 112 8.81 -13.09 9.36
CA GLU A 112 8.85 -14.44 8.77
C GLU A 112 8.25 -14.44 7.36
N TYR A 113 7.10 -13.78 7.17
CA TYR A 113 6.51 -13.65 5.84
C TYR A 113 7.47 -12.98 4.85
N PHE A 114 8.21 -11.95 5.28
CA PHE A 114 9.22 -11.30 4.46
C PHE A 114 10.39 -12.24 4.13
N ASP A 115 10.84 -13.05 5.09
CA ASP A 115 11.89 -14.05 4.86
C ASP A 115 11.44 -15.11 3.85
N ARG A 116 10.25 -15.69 4.04
CA ARG A 116 9.67 -16.71 3.14
C ARG A 116 9.53 -16.21 1.72
N ASN A 117 9.17 -14.93 1.56
CA ASN A 117 9.00 -14.31 0.26
C ASN A 117 10.29 -13.69 -0.30
N GLY A 118 11.40 -13.64 0.47
CA GLY A 118 12.66 -13.02 0.06
C GLY A 118 12.57 -11.49 -0.10
N TYR A 119 11.73 -10.82 0.68
CA TYR A 119 11.57 -9.37 0.69
C TYR A 119 12.61 -8.68 1.57
N ALA A 120 12.93 -7.43 1.28
CA ALA A 120 13.91 -6.69 2.07
C ALA A 120 13.35 -6.32 3.44
N LYS A 121 14.01 -6.81 4.50
CA LYS A 121 13.73 -6.41 5.90
C LYS A 121 14.50 -5.16 6.34
N GLN A 122 15.47 -4.75 5.53
CA GLN A 122 16.22 -3.52 5.72
C GLN A 122 16.71 -2.95 4.40
N TRP A 123 16.92 -1.64 4.34
CA TRP A 123 17.49 -0.98 3.17
C TRP A 123 19.02 -1.09 3.21
N ASN A 124 19.64 -1.45 2.08
CA ASN A 124 21.08 -1.39 1.95
C ASN A 124 21.53 0.04 1.63
N ILE A 125 21.86 0.81 2.67
CA ILE A 125 22.26 2.21 2.53
C ILE A 125 23.57 2.44 1.74
N ALA A 126 24.36 1.39 1.47
CA ALA A 126 25.55 1.48 0.64
C ALA A 126 25.24 1.54 -0.87
N ASN A 127 24.03 1.15 -1.26
CA ASN A 127 23.59 1.15 -2.66
C ASN A 127 23.42 2.58 -3.19
N GLU A 128 23.83 2.81 -4.44
CA GLU A 128 23.89 4.14 -5.04
C GLU A 128 22.55 4.61 -5.64
N TYR A 129 21.59 3.70 -5.85
CA TYR A 129 20.31 4.00 -6.48
C TYR A 129 19.16 3.79 -5.50
N TRP A 130 18.39 4.85 -5.29
CA TRP A 130 17.25 4.87 -4.36
C TRP A 130 15.98 5.14 -5.13
N MET A 131 14.85 4.57 -4.70
CA MET A 131 13.59 4.75 -5.41
C MET A 131 13.26 6.23 -5.62
N VAL A 132 12.74 6.56 -6.79
CA VAL A 132 12.18 7.90 -7.00
C VAL A 132 10.95 8.09 -6.09
N PRO A 133 10.64 9.34 -5.69
CA PRO A 133 9.59 9.63 -4.71
C PRO A 133 8.20 9.05 -5.04
N SER A 134 7.82 9.05 -6.31
CA SER A 134 6.54 8.47 -6.76
C SER A 134 6.52 6.94 -6.63
N VAL A 135 7.62 6.26 -6.92
CA VAL A 135 7.75 4.80 -6.73
C VAL A 135 7.74 4.46 -5.25
N TYR A 136 8.50 5.21 -4.44
CA TYR A 136 8.51 5.05 -2.99
C TYR A 136 7.09 5.18 -2.40
N ASN A 137 6.38 6.26 -2.75
CA ASN A 137 5.09 6.56 -2.13
C ASN A 137 3.94 5.71 -2.68
N ASN A 138 3.88 5.50 -4.00
CA ASN A 138 2.70 4.91 -4.65
C ASN A 138 2.85 3.41 -4.90
N ILE A 139 4.09 2.90 -4.99
CA ILE A 139 4.34 1.48 -5.27
C ILE A 139 4.89 0.81 -4.02
N TYR A 140 6.08 1.20 -3.56
CA TYR A 140 6.78 0.52 -2.45
C TYR A 140 5.97 0.54 -1.16
N LYS A 141 5.49 1.70 -0.70
CA LYS A 141 4.62 1.75 0.48
C LYS A 141 3.30 0.99 0.29
N GLY A 142 2.76 0.97 -0.93
CA GLY A 142 1.57 0.20 -1.26
C GLY A 142 1.79 -1.30 -1.07
N ILE A 143 2.82 -1.86 -1.71
CA ILE A 143 3.16 -3.28 -1.60
C ILE A 143 3.64 -3.65 -0.18
N LEU A 144 4.33 -2.75 0.53
CA LEU A 144 4.68 -2.91 1.94
C LEU A 144 3.44 -3.09 2.83
N GLY A 145 2.43 -2.25 2.63
CA GLY A 145 1.15 -2.36 3.33
C GLY A 145 0.41 -3.67 3.01
N LYS A 146 0.35 -4.03 1.73
CA LYS A 146 -0.23 -5.30 1.28
C LYS A 146 0.46 -6.50 1.93
N ALA A 147 1.80 -6.58 1.85
CA ALA A 147 2.56 -7.68 2.42
C ALA A 147 2.35 -7.81 3.94
N ALA A 148 2.35 -6.70 4.68
CA ALA A 148 2.11 -6.70 6.12
C ALA A 148 0.69 -7.16 6.49
N CYS A 149 -0.34 -6.64 5.82
CA CYS A 149 -1.72 -7.06 6.07
C CYS A 149 -1.93 -8.54 5.69
N THR A 150 -1.43 -8.98 4.55
CA THR A 150 -1.50 -10.37 4.11
C THR A 150 -0.86 -11.30 5.13
N ALA A 151 0.35 -11.00 5.62
CA ALA A 151 1.04 -11.82 6.60
C ALA A 151 0.22 -12.06 7.88
N ILE A 152 -0.50 -11.04 8.37
CA ILE A 152 -1.36 -11.18 9.56
C ILE A 152 -2.66 -11.92 9.23
N LEU A 153 -3.29 -11.61 8.10
CA LEU A 153 -4.59 -12.18 7.77
C LEU A 153 -4.52 -13.65 7.34
N GLU A 154 -3.42 -14.10 6.74
CA GLU A 154 -3.21 -15.50 6.36
C GLU A 154 -3.05 -16.43 7.58
N GLU A 155 -2.64 -15.92 8.74
CA GLU A 155 -2.59 -16.71 9.99
C GLU A 155 -4.00 -16.95 10.58
N ILE A 156 -5.01 -16.23 10.08
CA ILE A 156 -6.36 -16.18 10.69
C ILE A 156 -7.40 -16.74 9.72
N PHE A 157 -7.25 -16.43 8.43
CA PHE A 157 -8.20 -16.79 7.40
C PHE A 157 -7.55 -17.65 6.33
N ASP A 158 -8.02 -18.88 6.22
CA ASP A 158 -7.70 -19.73 5.09
C ASP A 158 -8.33 -19.20 3.80
N GLY A 159 -7.58 -19.28 2.70
CA GLY A 159 -8.11 -19.01 1.35
C GLY A 159 -8.19 -17.53 0.96
N LEU A 160 -7.44 -16.64 1.62
CA LEU A 160 -7.24 -15.28 1.13
C LEU A 160 -6.58 -15.33 -0.26
N VAL A 161 -7.22 -14.74 -1.28
CA VAL A 161 -6.76 -14.78 -2.68
C VAL A 161 -6.39 -13.39 -3.20
N SER A 162 -5.34 -13.36 -4.02
CA SER A 162 -4.97 -12.15 -4.76
C SER A 162 -5.84 -11.94 -5.99
N LEU A 163 -6.15 -10.68 -6.30
CA LEU A 163 -6.91 -10.32 -7.51
C LEU A 163 -6.08 -10.24 -8.80
N ALA A 164 -4.79 -10.59 -8.77
CA ALA A 164 -3.94 -10.57 -9.97
C ALA A 164 -4.46 -11.48 -11.10
N GLY A 165 -5.23 -12.52 -10.77
CA GLY A 165 -5.89 -13.41 -11.73
C GLY A 165 -7.19 -12.89 -12.33
N HIS A 166 -7.65 -11.70 -11.93
CA HIS A 166 -8.94 -11.13 -12.31
C HIS A 166 -8.78 -9.75 -13.00
N PRO A 167 -8.38 -9.71 -14.30
CA PRO A 167 -8.11 -8.45 -15.00
C PRO A 167 -9.25 -7.43 -14.99
N GLU A 168 -10.50 -7.90 -14.99
CA GLU A 168 -11.74 -7.11 -14.95
C GLU A 168 -11.88 -6.26 -13.67
N ILE A 169 -11.33 -6.74 -12.56
CA ILE A 169 -11.41 -6.09 -11.23
C ILE A 169 -10.02 -5.81 -10.64
N TYR A 170 -8.95 -5.98 -11.42
CA TYR A 170 -7.59 -5.69 -11.00
C TYR A 170 -7.40 -4.18 -10.67
N GLU A 171 -6.61 -3.88 -9.63
CA GLU A 171 -6.44 -2.55 -9.01
C GLU A 171 -7.73 -1.91 -8.44
N ARG A 172 -8.83 -2.67 -8.32
CA ARG A 172 -10.00 -2.21 -7.57
C ARG A 172 -9.82 -2.41 -6.08
N PHE A 173 -9.27 -3.56 -5.70
CA PHE A 173 -8.95 -3.98 -4.34
C PHE A 173 -7.68 -4.85 -4.36
N ASP A 174 -7.14 -5.18 -3.18
CA ASP A 174 -5.85 -5.88 -3.04
C ASP A 174 -5.99 -7.39 -2.87
N ALA A 175 -7.03 -7.84 -2.16
CA ALA A 175 -7.29 -9.25 -1.87
C ALA A 175 -8.78 -9.52 -1.68
N TYR A 176 -9.16 -10.79 -1.81
CA TYR A 176 -10.52 -11.28 -1.63
C TYR A 176 -10.51 -12.52 -0.74
N LEU A 177 -11.44 -12.61 0.19
CA LEU A 177 -11.71 -13.79 0.97
C LEU A 177 -13.05 -14.38 0.48
N PRO A 178 -13.04 -15.56 -0.18
CA PRO A 178 -14.25 -16.13 -0.77
C PRO A 178 -15.34 -16.47 0.25
N PRO A 179 -16.59 -16.69 -0.20
CA PRO A 179 -17.63 -17.27 0.63
C PRO A 179 -17.17 -18.61 1.20
N SER A 180 -17.69 -18.95 2.38
CA SER A 180 -17.45 -20.23 3.04
C SER A 180 -18.74 -20.73 3.69
N ASP A 181 -18.72 -21.94 4.22
CA ASP A 181 -19.79 -22.42 5.08
C ASP A 181 -19.93 -21.47 6.28
N GLY A 182 -21.10 -20.85 6.43
CA GLY A 182 -21.37 -19.81 7.42
C GLY A 182 -21.15 -18.36 6.96
N ARG A 183 -20.48 -18.13 5.83
CA ARG A 183 -20.27 -16.80 5.22
C ARG A 183 -20.72 -16.81 3.75
N PRO A 184 -21.99 -16.47 3.45
CA PRO A 184 -22.60 -16.67 2.12
C PRO A 184 -22.08 -15.72 1.03
N THR A 185 -21.32 -14.68 1.38
CA THR A 185 -20.70 -13.72 0.45
C THR A 185 -19.25 -13.50 0.83
N GLY A 186 -18.41 -13.11 -0.13
CA GLY A 186 -17.00 -12.84 0.13
C GLY A 186 -16.75 -11.50 0.80
N VAL A 187 -15.49 -11.30 1.19
CA VAL A 187 -14.98 -10.06 1.77
C VAL A 187 -13.87 -9.54 0.89
N MET A 188 -13.94 -8.26 0.55
CA MET A 188 -12.94 -7.60 -0.29
C MET A 188 -12.06 -6.68 0.56
N PHE A 189 -10.74 -6.73 0.36
CA PHE A 189 -9.78 -5.96 1.15
C PHE A 189 -9.08 -4.89 0.32
N ASP A 190 -9.02 -3.67 0.88
CA ASP A 190 -8.24 -2.53 0.37
C ASP A 190 -7.14 -2.21 1.40
N PHE A 191 -5.94 -2.71 1.16
CA PHE A 191 -4.79 -2.57 2.06
C PHE A 191 -4.14 -1.20 1.91
N LYS A 192 -3.79 -0.60 3.06
CA LYS A 192 -3.20 0.74 3.14
C LYS A 192 -1.93 0.76 3.97
N HIS A 193 -1.11 1.77 3.71
CA HIS A 193 0.10 2.08 4.48
C HIS A 193 0.25 3.59 4.67
N TRP A 194 -0.77 4.19 5.29
CA TRP A 194 -0.85 5.62 5.55
C TRP A 194 -0.07 5.99 6.82
N SER A 195 0.60 7.14 6.79
CA SER A 195 1.34 7.71 7.93
C SER A 195 0.47 8.53 8.89
N GLY A 196 -0.81 8.73 8.57
CA GLY A 196 -1.82 9.39 9.40
C GLY A 196 -3.23 8.91 9.04
N TYR A 197 -4.20 9.16 9.93
CA TYR A 197 -5.62 8.94 9.65
C TYR A 197 -6.26 10.24 9.16
N ASP A 198 -7.23 10.06 8.27
CA ASP A 198 -8.13 11.07 7.73
C ASP A 198 -7.62 11.91 6.56
N LYS A 199 -7.93 11.47 5.34
CA LYS A 199 -8.07 12.33 4.15
C LYS A 199 -9.55 12.55 3.78
N HIS A 200 -10.48 12.11 4.62
CA HIS A 200 -11.91 12.01 4.30
C HIS A 200 -12.77 12.86 5.23
N GLY A 201 -12.29 14.05 5.58
CA GLY A 201 -13.12 15.11 6.19
C GLY A 201 -14.24 15.53 5.23
N ARG A 202 -14.16 16.74 4.66
CA ARG A 202 -15.19 17.32 3.76
C ARG A 202 -15.44 16.53 2.44
N GLU A 203 -14.65 15.49 2.16
CA GLU A 203 -14.73 14.64 0.95
C GLU A 203 -15.22 13.21 1.25
N ARG A 204 -15.77 12.96 2.47
CA ARG A 204 -16.25 11.63 2.89
C ARG A 204 -17.28 11.04 1.93
N ASP A 205 -18.29 11.82 1.56
CA ASP A 205 -19.39 11.34 0.74
C ASP A 205 -18.94 10.98 -0.68
N GLU A 206 -18.01 11.74 -1.25
CA GLU A 206 -17.40 11.43 -2.54
C GLU A 206 -16.55 10.16 -2.46
N TYR A 207 -15.80 9.98 -1.38
CA TYR A 207 -15.05 8.76 -1.15
C TYR A 207 -15.96 7.54 -1.00
N LEU A 208 -17.02 7.63 -0.19
CA LEU A 208 -17.99 6.54 -0.04
C LEU A 208 -18.73 6.25 -1.34
N LYS A 209 -19.09 7.29 -2.11
CA LYS A 209 -19.65 7.11 -3.45
C LYS A 209 -18.69 6.31 -4.35
N TRP A 210 -17.41 6.66 -4.36
CA TRP A 210 -16.39 5.93 -5.12
C TRP A 210 -16.21 4.49 -4.63
N VAL A 211 -16.29 4.23 -3.32
CA VAL A 211 -16.26 2.87 -2.78
C VAL A 211 -17.49 2.07 -3.22
N ARG A 212 -18.70 2.68 -3.23
CA ARG A 212 -19.92 2.05 -3.75
C ARG A 212 -19.77 1.66 -5.22
N GLU A 213 -19.34 2.61 -6.06
CA GLU A 213 -19.12 2.36 -7.49
C GLU A 213 -18.13 1.21 -7.73
N LYS A 214 -17.06 1.14 -6.93
CA LYS A 214 -16.12 0.00 -6.97
C LYS A 214 -16.76 -1.31 -6.55
N LEU A 215 -17.58 -1.30 -5.51
CA LEU A 215 -18.24 -2.48 -4.98
C LEU A 215 -19.26 -3.03 -5.98
N ASP A 216 -20.03 -2.17 -6.63
CA ASP A 216 -20.99 -2.57 -7.67
C ASP A 216 -20.27 -3.28 -8.83
N MET A 217 -19.16 -2.71 -9.33
CA MET A 217 -18.34 -3.35 -10.37
C MET A 217 -17.77 -4.71 -9.95
N VAL A 218 -17.35 -4.84 -8.69
CA VAL A 218 -16.78 -6.09 -8.18
C VAL A 218 -17.83 -7.15 -8.01
N ASN A 219 -19.03 -6.78 -7.54
CA ASN A 219 -20.13 -7.71 -7.30
C ASN A 219 -20.65 -8.39 -8.56
N GLU A 220 -20.43 -7.79 -9.74
CA GLU A 220 -20.71 -8.43 -11.03
C GLU A 220 -19.80 -9.63 -11.32
N VAL A 221 -18.65 -9.73 -10.63
CA VAL A 221 -17.61 -10.75 -10.86
C VAL A 221 -17.47 -11.68 -9.66
N LEU A 222 -17.41 -11.12 -8.45
CA LEU A 222 -17.20 -11.82 -7.19
C LEU A 222 -18.24 -11.35 -6.15
N PRO A 223 -19.17 -12.23 -5.70
CA PRO A 223 -20.19 -11.86 -4.71
C PRO A 223 -19.56 -11.36 -3.40
N THR A 224 -19.75 -10.08 -3.08
CA THR A 224 -19.10 -9.41 -1.95
C THR A 224 -20.13 -8.79 -1.00
N GLY A 225 -20.08 -9.19 0.27
CA GLY A 225 -20.96 -8.68 1.33
C GLY A 225 -20.33 -7.55 2.14
N LEU A 226 -19.01 -7.51 2.20
CA LEU A 226 -18.24 -6.57 3.01
C LEU A 226 -16.98 -6.10 2.28
N VAL A 227 -16.69 -4.82 2.37
CA VAL A 227 -15.41 -4.21 1.99
C VAL A 227 -14.67 -3.80 3.26
N VAL A 228 -13.43 -4.23 3.40
CA VAL A 228 -12.54 -3.87 4.50
C VAL A 228 -11.41 -3.00 3.98
N ILE A 229 -11.31 -1.77 4.48
CA ILE A 229 -10.21 -0.85 4.20
C ILE A 229 -9.30 -0.86 5.42
N VAL A 230 -8.15 -1.51 5.31
CA VAL A 230 -7.30 -1.76 6.48
C VAL A 230 -5.91 -1.17 6.29
N ASN A 231 -5.54 -0.30 7.22
CA ASN A 231 -4.17 0.19 7.31
C ASN A 231 -3.31 -0.87 8.00
N SER A 232 -2.12 -1.12 7.48
CA SER A 232 -1.17 -2.07 8.06
C SER A 232 -0.65 -1.61 9.43
N ARG A 233 -0.39 -0.31 9.62
CA ARG A 233 0.13 0.25 10.87
C ARG A 233 -0.87 1.18 11.56
N THR A 234 -1.00 1.08 12.87
CA THR A 234 -1.83 1.97 13.69
C THR A 234 -1.28 3.39 13.69
N SER A 235 -2.11 4.33 13.26
CA SER A 235 -1.87 5.75 13.47
C SER A 235 -2.57 6.21 14.76
N ARG A 236 -1.96 7.15 15.49
CA ARG A 236 -2.50 7.68 16.76
C ARG A 236 -3.85 8.43 16.64
N LYS A 237 -4.44 8.56 15.44
CA LYS A 237 -5.63 9.40 15.17
C LYS A 237 -6.81 8.68 14.53
N GLY A 238 -6.83 7.34 14.48
CA GLY A 238 -7.91 6.60 13.81
C GLY A 238 -8.76 5.76 14.74
N SER A 239 -10.05 5.65 14.43
CA SER A 239 -11.00 4.74 15.05
C SER A 239 -11.59 3.79 14.02
N VAL A 240 -11.91 2.57 14.43
CA VAL A 240 -12.69 1.66 13.59
C VAL A 240 -14.02 2.33 13.23
N THR A 241 -14.38 2.31 11.95
CA THR A 241 -15.57 2.98 11.46
C THR A 241 -16.33 2.10 10.48
N TYR A 242 -17.66 2.04 10.63
CA TYR A 242 -18.56 1.43 9.67
C TYR A 242 -19.25 2.49 8.82
N TYR A 243 -19.38 2.21 7.54
CA TYR A 243 -20.16 3.00 6.59
C TYR A 243 -21.13 2.11 5.84
N GLU A 244 -22.02 2.69 5.03
CA GLU A 244 -22.91 1.94 4.13
C GLU A 244 -23.74 0.87 4.86
N SER A 245 -24.35 1.24 5.99
CA SER A 245 -25.13 0.32 6.83
C SER A 245 -24.33 -0.92 7.26
N GLY A 246 -23.01 -0.80 7.42
CA GLY A 246 -22.11 -1.87 7.83
C GLY A 246 -21.39 -2.60 6.69
N ARG A 247 -21.62 -2.21 5.42
CA ARG A 247 -21.00 -2.86 4.25
C ARG A 247 -19.57 -2.43 3.96
N VAL A 248 -19.11 -1.33 4.56
CA VAL A 248 -17.73 -0.86 4.44
C VAL A 248 -17.18 -0.67 5.85
N LEU A 249 -16.09 -1.36 6.16
CA LEU A 249 -15.38 -1.29 7.43
C LEU A 249 -14.01 -0.69 7.21
N THR A 250 -13.68 0.37 7.94
CA THR A 250 -12.32 0.92 7.97
C THR A 250 -11.63 0.55 9.27
N ILE A 251 -10.46 -0.10 9.17
CA ILE A 251 -9.57 -0.44 10.28
C ILE A 251 -8.35 0.49 10.24
N PRO A 252 -8.11 1.31 11.28
CA PRO A 252 -7.08 2.35 11.26
C PRO A 252 -5.64 1.83 11.38
N GLY A 253 -5.46 0.53 11.67
CA GLY A 253 -4.16 -0.12 11.81
C GLY A 253 -4.23 -1.51 12.42
N LEU A 254 -3.50 -2.48 11.85
CA LEU A 254 -3.35 -3.82 12.45
C LEU A 254 -2.13 -3.93 13.37
N VAL A 255 -1.06 -3.20 13.09
CA VAL A 255 0.22 -3.32 13.83
C VAL A 255 0.54 -2.03 14.56
N MET A 256 0.81 -2.14 15.86
CA MET A 256 1.25 -1.04 16.71
C MET A 256 2.71 -0.68 16.41
N PRO A 257 3.18 0.55 16.72
CA PRO A 257 4.57 0.94 16.45
C PRO A 257 5.63 0.05 17.12
N ASP A 258 5.30 -0.63 18.21
CA ASP A 258 6.19 -1.59 18.89
C ASP A 258 6.24 -2.97 18.21
N GLY A 259 5.47 -3.19 17.15
CA GLY A 259 5.38 -4.45 16.41
C GLY A 259 4.27 -5.39 16.88
N THR A 260 3.58 -5.07 17.98
CA THR A 260 2.47 -5.90 18.46
C THR A 260 1.23 -5.73 17.58
N VAL A 261 0.38 -6.75 17.53
CA VAL A 261 -0.92 -6.64 16.85
C VAL A 261 -1.86 -5.78 17.70
N ASN A 262 -2.63 -4.92 17.05
CA ASN A 262 -3.71 -4.19 17.67
C ASN A 262 -4.91 -5.12 17.85
N GLU A 263 -4.93 -5.87 18.94
CA GLU A 263 -5.93 -6.92 19.22
C GLU A 263 -7.36 -6.40 19.12
N ASN A 264 -7.65 -5.21 19.67
CA ASN A 264 -9.00 -4.64 19.57
C ASN A 264 -9.44 -4.40 18.11
N ASN A 265 -8.55 -3.91 17.25
CA ASN A 265 -8.87 -3.73 15.84
C ASN A 265 -9.02 -5.08 15.13
N LEU A 266 -8.19 -6.06 15.48
CA LEU A 266 -8.24 -7.38 14.89
C LEU A 266 -9.53 -8.12 15.28
N ASP A 267 -9.92 -8.09 16.56
CA ASP A 267 -11.15 -8.69 17.07
C ASP A 267 -12.38 -8.12 16.37
N ILE A 268 -12.43 -6.79 16.20
CA ILE A 268 -13.53 -6.14 15.47
C ILE A 268 -13.56 -6.58 14.01
N LEU A 269 -12.38 -6.67 13.37
CA LEU A 269 -12.27 -7.14 11.99
C LEU A 269 -12.76 -8.58 11.84
N VAL A 270 -12.29 -9.49 12.69
CA VAL A 270 -12.66 -10.91 12.67
C VAL A 270 -14.15 -11.08 12.91
N LYS A 271 -14.70 -10.36 13.91
CA LYS A 271 -16.14 -10.36 14.17
C LYS A 271 -16.93 -9.87 12.95
N ALA A 272 -16.53 -8.76 12.35
CA ALA A 272 -17.22 -8.21 11.18
C ALA A 272 -17.23 -9.18 9.99
N ILE A 273 -16.11 -9.87 9.74
CA ILE A 273 -15.98 -10.87 8.67
C ILE A 273 -16.88 -12.09 8.93
N ASN A 274 -16.95 -12.56 10.18
CA ASN A 274 -17.77 -13.70 10.55
C ASN A 274 -19.27 -13.37 10.55
N ASP A 275 -19.63 -12.11 10.80
CA ASP A 275 -21.02 -11.64 10.81
C ASP A 275 -21.55 -11.28 9.41
N VAL A 276 -20.74 -11.41 8.34
CA VAL A 276 -21.15 -11.08 6.96
C VAL A 276 -22.31 -11.95 6.53
N LYS A 277 -23.45 -11.30 6.26
CA LYS A 277 -24.66 -11.93 5.71
C LYS A 277 -24.75 -11.70 4.20
N GLY A 278 -25.52 -12.55 3.53
CA GLY A 278 -25.68 -12.52 2.07
C GLY A 278 -26.30 -11.22 1.56
N TYR A 279 -26.01 -10.88 0.30
CA TYR A 279 -26.60 -9.77 -0.44
C TYR A 279 -28.13 -9.99 -0.53
N ARG A 280 -28.94 -9.02 -0.09
CA ARG A 280 -30.37 -8.98 -0.39
C ARG A 280 -30.64 -7.81 -1.32
#